data_AF-A0A7Y0CXV1-F1
#
_entry.id   AF-A0A7Y0CXV1-F1
#
_cell.length_a   1.000
_cell.length_b   1.000
_cell.length_c   1.000
_cell.angle_alpha   90.00
_cell.angle_beta   90.00
_cell.angle_gamma   90.00
#
_symmetry.space_group_name_H-M   'P 1'
#
loop_
_entity.id
_entity.type
_entity.pdbx_description
1 polymer ?
#
loop_
_entity_poly.entity_id
_entity_poly.type
_entity_poly.pdbx_seq_one_letter_code
_entity_poly.pdbx_strand_id
1 'polypeptide(L)' 'MALSVLAALGGFVVAVIVILNLHILVGLEDGYAASPADVFAWSVLLGVVDIALLVAGPVLGIVAGSRFRSRGADRTP' A
#
# COMPACT_ATOMS: atom_id res chain seq x y z
N MET A 1 14.11 -12.41 8.81
CA MET A 1 13.25 -12.59 7.61
C MET A 1 11.77 -12.52 7.92
N ALA A 2 11.20 -13.40 8.77
CA ALA A 2 9.75 -13.49 9.00
C ALA A 2 9.06 -12.14 9.30
N LEU A 3 9.59 -11.34 10.24
CA LEU A 3 8.98 -10.05 10.57
C LEU A 3 9.04 -9.03 9.43
N SER A 4 10.08 -9.06 8.58
CA SER A 4 10.17 -8.16 7.42
C SER A 4 9.13 -8.54 6.35
N VAL A 5 8.88 -9.84 6.18
CA VAL A 5 7.82 -10.33 5.28
C VAL A 5 6.45 -9.91 5.79
N LEU A 6 6.17 -10.12 7.09
CA LEU A 6 4.90 -9.67 7.69
C LEU A 6 4.72 -8.15 7.60
N ALA A 7 5.78 -7.38 7.80
CA ALA A 7 5.75 -5.93 7.67
C ALA A 7 5.50 -5.49 6.22
N ALA A 8 6.12 -6.17 5.24
CA ALA A 8 5.87 -5.93 3.82
C ALA A 8 4.42 -6.25 3.43
N LEU A 9 3.89 -7.39 3.89
CA LEU A 9 2.51 -7.80 3.66
C LEU A 9 1.53 -6.81 4.30
N GLY A 10 1.79 -6.35 5.53
CA GLY A 10 1.00 -5.31 6.17
C GLY A 10 0.98 -4.02 5.36
N GLY A 11 2.16 -3.58 4.89
CA GLY A 11 2.28 -2.41 4.02
C GLY A 11 1.54 -2.56 2.69
N PHE A 12 1.59 -3.75 2.08
CA PHE A 12 0.82 -4.09 0.88
C PHE A 12 -0.69 -3.99 1.11
N VAL A 13 -1.21 -4.61 2.18
CA VAL A 13 -2.64 -4.58 2.50
C VAL A 13 -3.12 -3.15 2.71
N VAL A 14 -2.36 -2.33 3.43
CA VAL A 14 -2.68 -0.91 3.62
C VAL A 14 -2.73 -0.17 2.28
N ALA A 15 -1.76 -0.39 1.39
CA ALA A 15 -1.77 0.23 0.07
C ALA A 15 -3.00 -0.15 -0.76
N VAL A 16 -3.38 -1.43 -0.77
CA VAL A 16 -4.61 -1.90 -1.44
C VAL A 16 -5.85 -1.21 -0.88
N ILE A 17 -5.97 -1.11 0.45
CA ILE A 17 -7.09 -0.40 1.08
C ILE A 17 -7.13 1.06 0.63
N VAL A 18 -5.99 1.75 0.60
CA VAL A 18 -5.91 3.16 0.16
C VAL A 18 -6.34 3.31 -1.30
N ILE A 19 -5.88 2.43 -2.19
CA ILE A 19 -6.24 2.45 -3.62
C ILE A 19 -7.76 2.30 -3.78
N LEU A 20 -8.36 1.31 -3.13
CA LEU A 20 -9.80 1.07 -3.22
C LEU A 20 -10.61 2.26 -2.70
N ASN A 21 -10.16 2.89 -1.61
CA ASN A 21 -10.79 4.11 -1.11
C ASN A 21 -10.63 5.28 -2.07
N LEU A 22 -9.48 5.40 -2.75
CA LEU A 22 -9.25 6.42 -3.76
C LEU A 22 -10.19 6.24 -4.95
N HIS A 23 -10.39 5.01 -5.44
CA HIS A 23 -11.31 4.71 -6.54
C HIS A 23 -12.76 5.08 -6.21
N ILE A 24 -13.22 4.82 -4.98
CA ILE A 24 -14.53 5.26 -4.49
C ILE A 24 -14.62 6.79 -4.47
N LEU A 25 -13.59 7.45 -3.94
CA LEU A 25 -13.57 8.90 -3.77
C LEU A 25 -13.64 9.63 -5.13
N VAL A 26 -12.95 9.11 -6.15
CA VAL A 26 -12.95 9.70 -7.50
C VAL A 26 -14.15 9.27 -8.35
N GLY A 27 -15.01 8.38 -7.84
CA GLY A 27 -16.25 7.97 -8.50
C GLY A 27 -16.04 7.05 -9.70
N LEU A 28 -15.04 6.15 -9.65
CA LEU A 28 -14.92 5.09 -10.66
C LEU A 28 -16.17 4.21 -10.57
N GLU A 29 -16.93 4.07 -11.66
CA GLU A 29 -18.29 3.47 -11.67
C GLU A 29 -18.32 2.06 -11.06
N ASP A 30 -17.26 1.28 -11.26
CA ASP A 30 -17.12 -0.07 -10.70
C ASP A 30 -16.30 -0.14 -9.40
N GLY A 31 -15.76 0.97 -8.88
CA GLY A 31 -15.08 1.08 -7.59
C GLY A 31 -14.18 -0.12 -7.22
N TYR A 32 -14.73 -1.06 -6.44
CA TYR A 32 -14.05 -2.29 -6.00
C TYR A 32 -13.87 -3.38 -7.07
N ALA A 33 -14.69 -3.37 -8.12
CA ALA A 33 -14.67 -4.31 -9.24
C ALA A 33 -13.89 -3.77 -10.45
N ALA A 34 -13.41 -2.53 -10.38
CA ALA A 34 -12.63 -1.93 -11.43
C ALA A 34 -11.35 -2.72 -11.71
N SER A 35 -11.18 -3.15 -12.95
CA SER A 35 -9.91 -3.76 -13.37
C SER A 35 -8.84 -2.68 -13.54
N PRO A 36 -7.54 -3.04 -13.47
CA PRO A 36 -6.47 -2.08 -13.77
C PRO A 36 -6.63 -1.43 -15.15
N ALA A 37 -7.17 -2.14 -16.14
CA ALA A 37 -7.41 -1.59 -17.47
C ALA A 37 -8.45 -0.46 -17.45
N ASP A 38 -9.50 -0.61 -16.63
CA ASP A 38 -10.56 0.39 -16.47
C ASP A 38 -10.02 1.66 -15.80
N VAL A 39 -9.13 1.50 -14.81
CA VAL A 39 -8.45 2.62 -14.15
C VAL A 39 -7.60 3.41 -15.13
N PHE A 40 -6.80 2.74 -15.96
CA PHE A 40 -5.96 3.41 -16.98
C PHE A 40 -6.78 4.06 -18.10
N ALA A 41 -7.92 3.46 -18.46
CA ALA A 41 -8.85 4.03 -19.43
C ALA A 41 -9.51 5.32 -18.90
N TRP A 42 -9.80 5.37 -17.61
CA TRP A 42 -10.36 6.55 -16.95
C TRP A 42 -9.30 7.64 -16.72
N SER A 43 -8.14 7.29 -16.17
CA SER A 43 -7.02 8.21 -15.96
C SER A 43 -5.67 7.50 -15.85
N VAL A 44 -4.77 7.83 -16.77
CA VAL A 44 -3.38 7.35 -16.73
C VAL A 44 -2.69 7.79 -15.44
N LEU A 45 -2.95 8.99 -14.95
CA LEU A 45 -2.37 9.47 -13.69
C LEU A 45 -2.83 8.62 -12.51
N LEU A 46 -4.10 8.24 -12.46
CA LEU A 46 -4.64 7.39 -11.39
C LEU A 46 -3.96 6.00 -11.42
N GLY A 47 -3.82 5.41 -12.60
CA GLY A 47 -3.10 4.14 -12.74
C GLY A 47 -1.62 4.21 -12.32
N VAL A 48 -0.94 5.34 -12.59
CA VAL A 48 0.43 5.56 -12.09
C VAL A 48 0.47 5.67 -10.57
N VAL A 49 -0.51 6.35 -9.96
CA VAL A 49 -0.64 6.46 -8.50
C VAL A 49 -0.85 5.08 -7.87
N ASP A 50 -1.68 4.23 -8.46
CA ASP A 50 -1.92 2.87 -7.98
C ASP A 50 -0.64 2.04 -7.99
N ILE A 51 0.12 2.09 -9.08
CA ILE A 51 1.43 1.40 -9.17
C ILE A 51 2.39 1.93 -8.12
N ALA A 52 2.48 3.25 -7.97
CA ALA A 52 3.36 3.88 -6.99
C ALA A 52 3.00 3.43 -5.56
N LEU A 53 1.72 3.37 -5.22
CA LEU A 53 1.24 2.90 -3.92
C LEU A 53 1.51 1.41 -3.71
N LEU A 54 1.29 0.56 -4.71
CA LEU A 54 1.56 -0.88 -4.63
C LEU A 54 3.04 -1.18 -4.42
N VAL A 55 3.94 -0.39 -5.00
CA VAL A 55 5.39 -0.53 -4.79
C VAL A 55 5.82 0.09 -3.46
N ALA A 56 5.33 1.29 -3.13
CA ALA A 56 5.73 2.00 -1.92
C ALA A 56 5.21 1.34 -0.64
N GLY A 57 3.99 0.79 -0.65
CA GLY A 57 3.35 0.17 0.51
C GLY A 57 4.22 -0.87 1.22
N PRO A 58 4.67 -1.94 0.53
CA PRO A 58 5.56 -2.94 1.10
C PRO A 58 6.88 -2.36 1.62
N VAL A 59 7.49 -1.44 0.86
CA VAL A 59 8.77 -0.80 1.23
C VAL A 59 8.59 0.01 2.52
N LEU A 60 7.54 0.82 2.61
CA LEU A 60 7.20 1.59 3.81
C LEU A 60 6.86 0.67 4.99
N GLY A 61 6.18 -0.45 4.75
CA GLY A 61 5.93 -1.49 5.75
C GLY A 61 7.22 -2.02 6.36
N ILE A 62 8.20 -2.39 5.51
CA ILE A 62 9.52 -2.85 5.97
C ILE A 62 10.25 -1.76 6.74
N VAL A 63 10.27 -0.51 6.24
CA VAL A 63 10.95 0.62 6.89
C VAL A 63 10.31 0.96 8.25
N ALA A 64 8.98 0.93 8.34
CA ALA A 64 8.27 1.13 9.60
C ALA A 64 8.58 -0.02 10.57
N GLY A 65 8.50 -1.27 10.11
CA GLY A 65 8.79 -2.46 10.92
C GLY A 65 10.23 -2.49 11.44
N SER A 66 11.20 -2.04 10.66
CA SER A 66 12.60 -1.95 11.09
C SER A 66 12.79 -0.85 12.16
N ARG A 67 12.17 0.33 11.98
CA ARG A 67 12.19 1.42 12.95
C ARG A 67 11.57 1.02 14.30
N PHE A 68 10.46 0.29 14.29
CA PHE A 68 9.82 -0.20 15.52
C PHE A 68 10.69 -1.23 16.25
N ARG A 69 11.37 -2.12 15.51
CA ARG A 69 12.30 -3.08 16.13
C ARG A 69 13.47 -2.37 16.82
N SER A 70 14.08 -1.39 16.17
CA SER A 70 15.20 -0.63 16.75
C SER A 70 14.80 0.09 18.05
N ARG A 71 13.59 0.66 18.10
CA ARG A 71 13.07 1.33 19.31
C ARG A 71 12.66 0.38 20.44
N GLY A 72 12.36 -0.88 20.13
CA GLY A 72 12.06 -1.90 21.13
C GLY A 72 13.31 -2.45 21.83
N ALA A 73 14.46 -2.47 21.14
CA ALA A 73 15.73 -2.94 21.69
C ALA A 73 16.35 -1.98 22.72
N ASP A 74 16.10 -0.68 22.60
CA ASP A 74 16.57 0.34 23.56
C ASP A 74 15.79 0.34 24.89
N ARG A 75 14.76 -0.51 25.05
CA ARG A 75 13.86 -0.52 26.22
C ARG A 75 14.08 -1.68 27.20
N THR A 76 15.12 -2.49 27.02
CA THR A 76 15.49 -3.53 27.99
C THR A 76 16.70 -3.07 28.80
N PRO A 77 16.59 -2.87 30.13
CA PRO A 77 17.71 -2.59 31.02
C PRO A 77 18.63 -3.81 31.20
#